data_AF-A0A9P9AFV7-F1
#
_entry.id   AF-A0A9P9AFV7-F1
#
_cell.length_a   1.000
_cell.length_b   1.000
_cell.length_c   1.000
_cell.angle_alpha   90.00
_cell.angle_beta   90.00
_cell.angle_gamma   90.00
#
_symmetry.space_group_name_H-M   'P 1'
#
loop_
_entity.id
_entity.type
_entity.pdbx_description
1 polymer ?
#
loop_
_entity_poly.entity_id
_entity_poly.type
_entity_poly.pdbx_seq_one_letter_code
_entity_poly.pdbx_strand_id
1 'polypeptide(L)'
;MVKDLERADLDGSVATQSSDAGRIGKKLFIFTKSRFSRILRLLFNLGCSSHQSMIPPVDLPTQAFASKSIYADALRNVTENGSKESSGLNYDFLAKQYPVGDVPDLAAQVAKFLDLPKPVPPPRETTWVFTFGTWDAWALAALPLQQGNITVRAIAASIFEQIEVLYEASMDPVSPAHSDYYIYTTETSSILRSFSKNPAARPIETFRVIIPRLFDISLTPGWHTLRQQPPAPHSMSEHLQAAAILTRVWDEEIKSRLAAWKNLPVATKIREDQPMQNGRPYYGFWNPSTKKPSQGGSRHDVLYAPYPSRTGVQVDLGDFATRAIIENQLRAYKLPDSDGRGTVDEADALYFEVVDEPCVWHEKTSLASRRTATCEDPESHLFYGPFTVDEKAIRETARRVTEGVIDALYRGR
;
A
#
# COMPACT_ATOMS: atom_id res chain seq x y z
N MET A 1 16.44 -9.48 22.05
CA MET A 1 15.76 -8.44 21.23
C MET A 1 16.01 -8.59 19.73
N VAL A 2 17.25 -8.53 19.22
CA VAL A 2 17.55 -8.70 17.78
C VAL A 2 17.28 -10.14 17.28
N LYS A 3 17.53 -11.17 18.11
CA LYS A 3 17.28 -12.58 17.78
C LYS A 3 15.83 -13.05 17.97
N ASP A 4 15.01 -12.29 18.70
CA ASP A 4 13.62 -12.67 18.99
C ASP A 4 12.65 -12.19 17.90
N LEU A 5 13.07 -11.20 17.09
CA LEU A 5 12.33 -10.71 15.93
C LEU A 5 12.52 -11.57 14.68
N GLU A 6 13.65 -12.30 14.57
CA GLU A 6 13.88 -13.26 13.46
C GLU A 6 12.98 -14.50 13.55
N ARG A 7 12.54 -14.89 14.76
CA ARG A 7 11.63 -16.03 14.94
C ARG A 7 10.17 -15.74 14.58
N ALA A 8 9.73 -14.49 14.69
CA ALA A 8 8.35 -14.10 14.39
C ALA A 8 8.06 -13.98 12.88
N ASP A 9 9.10 -13.92 12.03
CA ASP A 9 8.96 -13.86 10.56
C ASP A 9 8.89 -15.25 9.90
N LEU A 10 9.13 -16.34 10.64
CA LEU A 10 9.06 -17.73 10.15
C LEU A 10 7.78 -18.46 10.58
N ASP A 11 7.23 -18.14 11.75
CA ASP A 11 5.93 -18.64 12.18
C ASP A 11 4.87 -17.59 11.83
N GLY A 12 3.94 -17.92 10.92
CA GLY A 12 2.81 -17.11 10.46
C GLY A 12 1.80 -16.76 11.57
N SER A 13 2.30 -16.18 12.66
CA SER A 13 1.58 -15.76 13.84
C SER A 13 1.23 -14.28 13.72
N VAL A 14 -0.03 -13.98 14.04
CA VAL A 14 -0.51 -12.60 14.19
C VAL A 14 0.20 -12.00 15.40
N ALA A 15 1.30 -11.27 15.16
CA ALA A 15 2.01 -10.58 16.22
C ALA A 15 1.28 -9.27 16.59
N THR A 16 0.37 -9.34 17.56
CA THR A 16 -0.10 -8.17 18.31
C THR A 16 0.95 -7.77 19.34
N GLN A 17 1.87 -6.88 18.99
CA GLN A 17 2.69 -6.19 20.00
C GLN A 17 1.88 -5.05 20.62
N SER A 18 1.46 -5.26 21.87
CA SER A 18 0.90 -4.22 22.75
C SER A 18 2.05 -3.54 23.51
N SER A 19 2.32 -2.27 23.23
CA SER A 19 3.19 -1.44 24.07
C SER A 19 2.34 -0.41 24.82
N ASP A 20 2.42 -0.46 26.14
CA ASP A 20 2.00 0.53 27.13
C ASP A 20 0.53 1.01 27.14
N ALA A 21 -0.13 0.65 28.25
CA ALA A 21 -1.42 1.12 28.69
C ALA A 21 -1.39 2.64 28.93
N GLY A 22 -1.61 3.42 27.86
CA GLY A 22 -1.68 4.88 27.95
C GLY A 22 -1.81 5.63 26.62
N ARG A 23 -1.57 4.97 25.47
CA ARG A 23 -1.71 5.59 24.13
C ARG A 23 -2.62 4.75 23.23
N ILE A 24 -3.93 4.82 23.47
CA ILE A 24 -4.93 4.29 22.54
C ILE A 24 -5.16 5.35 21.46
N GLY A 25 -4.99 5.02 20.17
CA GLY A 25 -5.80 5.71 19.16
C GLY A 25 -5.21 6.00 17.78
N LYS A 26 -4.38 5.14 17.19
CA LYS A 26 -4.14 5.14 15.73
C LYS A 26 -3.79 3.74 15.24
N LYS A 27 -4.51 3.17 14.26
CA LYS A 27 -4.22 1.84 13.69
C LYS A 27 -3.79 1.96 12.23
N LEU A 28 -2.76 1.18 11.86
CA LEU A 28 -2.26 1.10 10.49
C LEU A 28 -2.59 -0.27 9.88
N PHE A 29 -3.17 -0.28 8.69
CA PHE A 29 -3.36 -1.51 7.91
C PHE A 29 -2.56 -1.46 6.62
N ILE A 30 -1.76 -2.50 6.37
CA ILE A 30 -0.96 -2.64 5.15
C ILE A 30 -1.42 -3.87 4.37
N PHE A 31 -1.86 -3.65 3.14
CA PHE A 31 -2.06 -4.68 2.15
C PHE A 31 -0.80 -4.76 1.26
N THR A 32 -0.35 -5.97 0.91
CA THR A 32 0.79 -6.41 0.01
C THR A 32 2.29 -6.31 0.43
N LYS A 33 3.06 -7.32 -0.03
CA LYS A 33 4.48 -7.59 0.27
C LYS A 33 5.37 -6.74 -0.63
N SER A 34 6.00 -5.76 -0.01
CA SER A 34 7.31 -5.29 -0.41
C SER A 34 8.09 -4.96 0.87
N ARG A 35 9.42 -5.05 0.90
CA ARG A 35 10.18 -4.49 2.03
C ARG A 35 10.01 -2.96 2.13
N PHE A 36 9.42 -2.31 1.11
CA PHE A 36 8.80 -0.98 1.22
C PHE A 36 7.69 -0.89 2.30
N SER A 37 7.11 -2.01 2.74
CA SER A 37 6.23 -2.09 3.92
C SER A 37 6.96 -1.69 5.21
N ARG A 38 8.28 -1.92 5.32
CA ARG A 38 9.08 -1.42 6.46
C ARG A 38 9.22 0.10 6.43
N ILE A 39 9.36 0.71 5.25
CA ILE A 39 9.34 2.18 5.09
C ILE A 39 8.03 2.73 5.62
N LEU A 40 6.91 2.06 5.31
CA LEU A 40 5.60 2.42 5.85
C LEU A 40 5.50 2.18 7.36
N ARG A 41 6.09 1.12 7.92
CA ARG A 41 6.15 0.94 9.38
C ARG A 41 6.94 2.07 10.06
N LEU A 42 8.07 2.47 9.49
CA LEU A 42 8.89 3.57 10.01
C LEU A 42 8.22 4.93 9.85
N LEU A 43 7.50 5.14 8.75
CA LEU A 43 6.62 6.31 8.55
C LEU A 43 5.58 6.46 9.67
N PHE A 44 5.19 5.36 10.30
CA PHE A 44 4.10 5.31 11.29
C PHE A 44 4.54 5.02 12.73
N ASN A 45 5.85 4.94 12.99
CA ASN A 45 6.40 5.12 14.35
C ASN A 45 6.13 6.53 14.93
N LEU A 46 5.42 7.39 14.18
CA LEU A 46 4.95 8.72 14.57
C LEU A 46 3.65 8.72 15.41
N GLY A 47 3.29 7.58 16.00
CA GLY A 47 2.20 7.50 16.99
C GLY A 47 1.04 6.57 16.64
N CYS A 48 1.22 5.58 15.75
CA CYS A 48 0.30 4.45 15.68
C CYS A 48 0.41 3.58 16.94
N SER A 49 -0.74 3.22 17.53
CA SER A 49 -0.83 2.35 18.71
C SER A 49 -0.89 0.87 18.33
N SER A 50 -1.20 0.54 17.07
CA SER A 50 -1.14 -0.83 16.55
C SER A 50 -1.01 -0.87 15.03
N HIS A 51 -0.49 -1.99 14.50
CA HIS A 51 -0.34 -2.24 13.07
C HIS A 51 -0.83 -3.65 12.72
N GLN A 52 -1.45 -3.78 11.56
CA GLN A 52 -1.92 -5.06 11.04
C GLN A 52 -1.60 -5.17 9.55
N SER A 53 -1.12 -6.35 9.15
CA SER A 53 -0.66 -6.62 7.79
C SER A 53 -1.46 -7.76 7.19
N MET A 54 -1.99 -7.56 5.98
CA MET A 54 -2.70 -8.56 5.19
C MET A 54 -1.85 -9.15 4.07
N ILE A 55 -0.54 -8.96 4.20
CA ILE A 55 0.44 -9.39 3.23
C ILE A 55 0.50 -10.92 3.22
N PRO A 56 0.23 -11.58 2.08
CA PRO A 56 0.38 -13.03 2.01
C PRO A 56 1.87 -13.41 2.10
N PRO A 57 2.20 -14.52 2.79
CA PRO A 57 3.55 -15.07 2.76
C PRO A 57 3.82 -15.60 1.35
N VAL A 58 4.62 -14.88 0.56
CA VAL A 58 5.05 -15.32 -0.77
C VAL A 58 6.53 -15.63 -0.80
N ASP A 59 6.88 -16.79 -1.35
CA ASP A 59 8.23 -17.12 -1.79
C ASP A 59 8.40 -16.65 -3.23
N LEU A 60 9.49 -15.93 -3.51
CA LEU A 60 9.86 -15.59 -4.88
C LEU A 60 10.07 -16.88 -5.69
N PRO A 61 9.61 -16.94 -6.96
CA PRO A 61 9.15 -15.83 -7.80
C PRO A 61 7.62 -15.62 -7.80
N THR A 62 6.88 -16.11 -6.80
CA THR A 62 5.42 -16.03 -6.79
C THR A 62 4.95 -14.57 -6.67
N GLN A 63 4.15 -14.14 -7.64
CA GLN A 63 3.73 -12.75 -7.83
C GLN A 63 2.38 -12.49 -7.15
N ALA A 64 2.31 -11.43 -6.34
CA ALA A 64 1.06 -10.96 -5.74
C ALA A 64 0.45 -9.88 -6.65
N PHE A 65 -0.55 -10.26 -7.44
CA PHE A 65 -1.27 -9.34 -8.33
C PHE A 65 -2.30 -8.51 -7.56
N ALA A 66 -2.57 -7.28 -8.01
CA ALA A 66 -3.68 -6.50 -7.47
C ALA A 66 -5.04 -7.11 -7.82
N SER A 67 -5.18 -7.65 -9.03
CA SER A 67 -6.36 -8.38 -9.48
C SER A 67 -5.95 -9.57 -10.34
N LYS A 68 -6.17 -10.79 -9.84
CA LYS A 68 -5.85 -12.00 -10.61
C LYS A 68 -6.74 -12.17 -11.83
N SER A 69 -8.02 -11.85 -11.71
CA SER A 69 -8.98 -11.99 -12.81
C SER A 69 -8.63 -11.07 -13.97
N ILE A 70 -8.34 -9.79 -13.70
CA ILE A 70 -7.98 -8.81 -14.74
C ILE A 70 -6.68 -9.22 -15.43
N TYR A 71 -5.68 -9.70 -14.69
CA TYR A 71 -4.44 -10.21 -15.27
C TYR A 71 -4.68 -11.47 -16.12
N ALA A 72 -5.45 -12.43 -15.62
CA ALA A 72 -5.79 -13.66 -16.33
C ALA A 72 -6.53 -13.40 -17.64
N ASP A 73 -7.47 -12.45 -17.64
CA ASP A 73 -8.22 -12.05 -18.83
C ASP A 73 -7.31 -11.38 -19.86
N ALA A 74 -6.38 -10.53 -19.43
CA ALA A 74 -5.40 -9.91 -20.31
C ALA A 74 -4.45 -10.95 -20.94
N LEU A 75 -3.98 -11.90 -20.14
CA LEU A 75 -3.13 -13.00 -20.60
C LEU A 75 -3.86 -13.85 -21.65
N ARG A 76 -5.10 -14.25 -21.36
CA ARG A 76 -5.95 -15.02 -22.29
C ARG A 76 -6.18 -14.28 -23.60
N ASN A 77 -6.51 -12.99 -23.53
CA ASN A 77 -6.75 -12.16 -24.71
C ASN A 77 -5.53 -12.13 -25.65
N VAL A 78 -4.33 -12.00 -25.09
CA VAL A 78 -3.08 -11.94 -25.86
C VAL A 78 -2.71 -13.30 -26.45
N THR A 79 -2.86 -14.39 -25.68
CA THR A 79 -2.54 -15.74 -26.17
C THR A 79 -3.52 -16.22 -27.25
N GLU A 80 -4.82 -15.92 -27.10
CA GLU A 80 -5.86 -16.38 -28.04
C GLU A 80 -5.93 -15.56 -29.33
N ASN A 81 -5.58 -14.27 -29.28
CA ASN A 81 -5.60 -13.39 -30.46
C ASN A 81 -4.23 -13.27 -31.13
N GLY A 82 -3.13 -13.26 -30.37
CA GLY A 82 -1.77 -13.17 -30.91
C GLY A 82 -1.38 -14.36 -31.78
N SER A 83 -1.85 -15.56 -31.40
CA SER A 83 -1.63 -16.79 -32.17
C SER A 83 -2.27 -16.79 -33.58
N LYS A 84 -3.18 -15.85 -33.87
CA LYS A 84 -3.90 -15.78 -35.15
C LYS A 84 -3.30 -14.79 -36.16
N GLU A 85 -2.50 -13.83 -35.72
CA GLU A 85 -2.16 -12.66 -36.56
C GLU A 85 -0.75 -12.70 -37.20
N SER A 86 0.25 -13.34 -36.59
CA SER A 86 1.55 -13.69 -37.25
C SER A 86 2.49 -14.43 -36.28
N SER A 87 3.56 -15.05 -36.79
CA SER A 87 4.61 -15.67 -35.95
C SER A 87 5.35 -14.68 -35.03
N GLY A 88 5.37 -13.39 -35.38
CA GLY A 88 5.92 -12.32 -34.55
C GLY A 88 5.01 -11.87 -33.41
N LEU A 89 3.78 -12.35 -33.38
CA LEU A 89 2.78 -12.10 -32.33
C LEU A 89 2.46 -13.37 -31.54
N ASN A 90 3.32 -14.40 -31.61
CA ASN A 90 3.16 -15.58 -30.77
C ASN A 90 3.55 -15.23 -29.32
N TYR A 91 2.57 -15.29 -28.43
CA TYR A 91 2.73 -15.05 -26.99
C TYR A 91 2.46 -16.30 -26.13
N ASP A 92 2.51 -17.49 -26.71
CA ASP A 92 2.19 -18.77 -26.04
C ASP A 92 3.12 -19.06 -24.85
N PHE A 93 4.32 -18.47 -24.86
CA PHE A 93 5.29 -18.59 -23.77
C PHE A 93 4.84 -17.89 -22.48
N LEU A 94 3.94 -16.90 -22.56
CA LEU A 94 3.59 -16.05 -21.42
C LEU A 94 2.96 -16.83 -20.27
N ALA A 95 2.02 -17.73 -20.57
CA ALA A 95 1.35 -18.53 -19.53
C ALA A 95 2.33 -19.42 -18.75
N LYS A 96 3.45 -19.81 -19.39
CA LYS A 96 4.51 -20.58 -18.75
C LYS A 96 5.47 -19.71 -17.95
N GLN A 97 5.86 -18.54 -18.47
CA GLN A 97 6.84 -17.67 -17.83
C GLN A 97 6.24 -16.78 -16.72
N TYR A 98 4.98 -16.37 -16.88
CA TYR A 98 4.24 -15.47 -16.00
C TYR A 98 2.84 -16.05 -15.71
N PRO A 99 2.75 -17.18 -15.00
CA PRO A 99 1.46 -17.77 -14.68
C PRO A 99 0.65 -16.91 -13.70
N VAL A 100 -0.68 -17.05 -13.75
CA VAL A 100 -1.56 -16.54 -12.70
C VAL A 100 -1.33 -17.39 -11.45
N GLY A 101 -0.68 -16.82 -10.43
CA GLY A 101 -0.39 -17.53 -9.18
C GLY A 101 -1.60 -17.62 -8.24
N ASP A 102 -1.51 -18.50 -7.25
CA ASP A 102 -2.59 -18.72 -6.25
C ASP A 102 -2.60 -17.71 -5.10
N VAL A 103 -1.67 -16.75 -5.11
CA VAL A 103 -1.54 -15.74 -4.05
C VAL A 103 -2.84 -14.92 -3.92
N PRO A 104 -3.32 -14.62 -2.71
CA PRO A 104 -4.47 -13.74 -2.51
C PRO A 104 -4.23 -12.34 -3.11
N ASP A 105 -5.11 -11.91 -4.01
CA ASP A 105 -5.13 -10.56 -4.56
C ASP A 105 -5.80 -9.57 -3.60
N LEU A 106 -5.92 -8.30 -4.00
CA LEU A 106 -6.47 -7.26 -3.13
C LEU A 106 -7.89 -7.59 -2.66
N ALA A 107 -8.75 -8.05 -3.56
CA ALA A 107 -10.13 -8.40 -3.21
C ALA A 107 -10.19 -9.52 -2.18
N ALA A 108 -9.39 -10.58 -2.35
CA ALA A 108 -9.29 -11.65 -1.37
C ALA A 108 -8.71 -11.17 -0.03
N GLN A 109 -7.73 -10.25 -0.04
CA GLN A 109 -7.16 -9.68 1.18
C GLN A 109 -8.16 -8.79 1.92
N VAL A 110 -8.97 -7.99 1.20
CA VAL A 110 -10.03 -7.15 1.78
C VAL A 110 -11.13 -8.02 2.38
N ALA A 111 -11.61 -9.03 1.66
CA ALA A 111 -12.62 -9.96 2.17
C ALA A 111 -12.14 -10.64 3.47
N LYS A 112 -10.92 -11.19 3.47
CA LYS A 112 -10.32 -11.80 4.66
C LYS A 112 -10.20 -10.83 5.83
N PHE A 113 -9.92 -9.56 5.57
CA PHE A 113 -9.87 -8.55 6.61
C PHE A 113 -11.27 -8.26 7.20
N LEU A 114 -12.28 -8.14 6.35
CA LEU A 114 -13.65 -7.88 6.79
C LEU A 114 -14.27 -9.04 7.57
N ASP A 115 -13.76 -10.26 7.40
CA ASP A 115 -14.14 -11.44 8.20
C ASP A 115 -13.55 -11.43 9.63
N LEU A 116 -12.64 -10.51 9.94
CA LEU A 116 -12.04 -10.44 11.27
C LEU A 116 -13.00 -9.89 12.33
N PRO A 117 -12.82 -10.30 13.60
CA PRO A 117 -13.59 -9.72 14.68
C PRO A 117 -13.28 -8.23 14.86
N LYS A 118 -14.31 -7.46 15.22
CA LYS A 118 -14.16 -6.05 15.59
C LYS A 118 -13.16 -5.87 16.73
N PRO A 119 -12.20 -4.93 16.64
CA PRO A 119 -11.35 -4.55 17.76
C PRO A 119 -12.15 -3.98 18.94
N VAL A 120 -11.81 -4.41 20.15
CA VAL A 120 -12.37 -3.86 21.40
C VAL A 120 -11.21 -3.40 22.30
N PRO A 121 -11.05 -2.09 22.57
CA PRO A 121 -11.86 -0.97 22.04
C PRO A 121 -11.58 -0.69 20.55
N PRO A 122 -12.52 -0.05 19.82
CA PRO A 122 -12.28 0.37 18.44
C PRO A 122 -11.17 1.44 18.38
N PRO A 123 -10.38 1.47 17.30
CA PRO A 123 -9.36 2.51 17.12
C PRO A 123 -10.03 3.89 16.95
N ARG A 124 -9.36 4.94 17.43
CA ARG A 124 -9.81 6.33 17.20
C ARG A 124 -9.74 6.70 15.72
N GLU A 125 -8.67 6.30 15.05
CA GLU A 125 -8.41 6.60 13.64
C GLU A 125 -7.69 5.41 12.99
N THR A 126 -7.99 5.18 11.71
CA THR A 126 -7.33 4.17 10.90
C THR A 126 -6.70 4.78 9.65
N THR A 127 -5.47 4.36 9.32
CA THR A 127 -4.81 4.65 8.03
C THR A 127 -4.66 3.37 7.24
N TRP A 128 -5.11 3.41 5.99
CA TRP A 128 -5.08 2.28 5.06
C TRP A 128 -3.96 2.46 4.06
N VAL A 129 -3.13 1.44 3.88
CA VAL A 129 -2.02 1.48 2.93
C VAL A 129 -2.13 0.34 1.92
N PHE A 130 -2.07 0.71 0.64
CA PHE A 130 -2.18 -0.21 -0.48
C PHE A 130 -0.88 -0.20 -1.29
N THR A 131 -0.08 -1.27 -1.22
CA THR A 131 1.22 -1.35 -1.91
C THR A 131 1.23 -2.35 -3.07
N PHE A 132 0.29 -2.22 -4.01
CA PHE A 132 0.20 -3.08 -5.21
C PHE A 132 0.86 -2.43 -6.43
N GLY A 133 1.08 -3.22 -7.49
CA GLY A 133 1.49 -2.72 -8.80
C GLY A 133 2.88 -3.14 -9.25
N THR A 134 3.82 -3.40 -8.32
CA THR A 134 5.18 -3.82 -8.68
C THR A 134 5.19 -5.14 -9.47
N TRP A 135 4.45 -6.15 -8.99
CA TRP A 135 4.35 -7.44 -9.67
C TRP A 135 3.44 -7.39 -10.91
N ASP A 136 2.45 -6.50 -10.91
CA ASP A 136 1.64 -6.23 -12.08
C ASP A 136 2.52 -5.64 -13.20
N ALA A 137 3.33 -4.62 -12.92
CA ALA A 137 4.28 -4.05 -13.89
C ALA A 137 5.31 -5.09 -14.37
N TRP A 138 5.82 -5.93 -13.47
CA TRP A 138 6.72 -7.04 -13.83
C TRP A 138 6.11 -7.98 -14.88
N ALA A 139 4.89 -8.46 -14.64
CA ALA A 139 4.25 -9.44 -15.52
C ALA A 139 3.73 -8.80 -16.80
N LEU A 140 3.08 -7.63 -16.70
CA LEU A 140 2.49 -6.91 -17.82
C LEU A 140 3.54 -6.39 -18.81
N ALA A 141 4.78 -6.18 -18.37
CA ALA A 141 5.88 -5.82 -19.24
C ALA A 141 6.23 -6.89 -20.29
N ALA A 142 5.71 -8.12 -20.15
CA ALA A 142 5.84 -9.16 -21.19
C ALA A 142 4.69 -9.17 -22.21
N LEU A 143 3.63 -8.38 -21.97
CA LEU A 143 2.51 -8.23 -22.91
C LEU A 143 2.83 -7.18 -23.98
N PRO A 144 2.10 -7.18 -25.12
CA PRO A 144 2.07 -6.03 -26.01
C PRO A 144 1.76 -4.76 -25.21
N LEU A 145 2.55 -3.70 -25.42
CA LEU A 145 2.47 -2.47 -24.62
C LEU A 145 1.05 -1.88 -24.56
N GLN A 146 0.32 -1.91 -25.67
CA GLN A 146 -1.07 -1.44 -25.73
C GLN A 146 -1.98 -2.23 -24.79
N GLN A 147 -1.85 -3.56 -24.76
CA GLN A 147 -2.62 -4.40 -23.85
C GLN A 147 -2.20 -4.13 -22.40
N GLY A 148 -0.89 -4.04 -22.12
CA GLY A 148 -0.38 -3.69 -20.79
C GLY A 148 -0.99 -2.39 -20.26
N ASN A 149 -1.07 -1.35 -21.10
CA ASN A 149 -1.66 -0.06 -20.74
C ASN A 149 -3.16 -0.17 -20.39
N ILE A 150 -3.94 -0.91 -21.18
CA ILE A 150 -5.37 -1.15 -20.92
C ILE A 150 -5.53 -1.87 -19.59
N THR A 151 -4.71 -2.91 -19.36
CA THR A 151 -4.78 -3.74 -18.17
C THR A 151 -4.36 -2.98 -16.91
N VAL A 152 -3.31 -2.15 -16.95
CA VAL A 152 -2.92 -1.28 -15.82
C VAL A 152 -4.08 -0.39 -15.38
N ARG A 153 -4.78 0.24 -16.33
CA ARG A 153 -5.92 1.11 -16.02
C ARG A 153 -7.09 0.36 -15.38
N ALA A 154 -7.37 -0.85 -15.87
CA ALA A 154 -8.40 -1.71 -15.29
C ALA A 154 -8.02 -2.16 -13.86
N ILE A 155 -6.76 -2.54 -13.63
CA ILE A 155 -6.27 -2.89 -12.29
C ILE A 155 -6.35 -1.70 -11.34
N ALA A 156 -5.90 -0.52 -11.78
CA ALA A 156 -6.02 0.70 -10.99
C ALA A 156 -7.47 1.02 -10.63
N ALA A 157 -8.42 0.78 -11.54
CA ALA A 157 -9.86 0.90 -11.23
C ALA A 157 -10.28 -0.05 -10.12
N SER A 158 -9.91 -1.33 -10.24
CA SER A 158 -10.25 -2.36 -9.26
C SER A 158 -9.69 -2.06 -7.87
N ILE A 159 -8.51 -1.45 -7.76
CA ILE A 159 -7.96 -0.99 -6.47
C ILE A 159 -8.92 -0.01 -5.78
N PHE A 160 -9.46 0.96 -6.52
CA PHE A 160 -10.38 1.95 -5.96
C PHE A 160 -11.76 1.37 -5.63
N GLU A 161 -12.22 0.34 -6.35
CA GLU A 161 -13.41 -0.42 -5.96
C GLU A 161 -13.22 -1.08 -4.59
N GLN A 162 -12.06 -1.69 -4.34
CA GLN A 162 -11.75 -2.32 -3.05
C GLN A 162 -11.52 -1.30 -1.93
N ILE A 163 -10.96 -0.12 -2.24
CA ILE A 163 -10.89 1.01 -1.29
C ILE A 163 -12.30 1.44 -0.89
N GLU A 164 -13.23 1.52 -1.85
CA GLU A 164 -14.61 1.93 -1.56
C GLU A 164 -15.34 0.89 -0.71
N VAL A 165 -15.13 -0.40 -0.95
CA VAL A 165 -15.65 -1.48 -0.08
C VAL A 165 -15.19 -1.30 1.37
N LEU A 166 -13.91 -0.97 1.60
CA LEU A 166 -13.40 -0.68 2.94
C LEU A 166 -13.95 0.62 3.53
N TYR A 167 -14.15 1.65 2.71
CA TYR A 167 -14.76 2.90 3.12
C TYR A 167 -16.21 2.69 3.58
N GLU A 168 -17.02 1.98 2.81
CA GLU A 168 -18.39 1.62 3.20
C GLU A 168 -18.40 0.75 4.46
N ALA A 169 -17.52 -0.25 4.54
CA ALA A 169 -17.41 -1.10 5.73
C ALA A 169 -16.96 -0.33 6.98
N SER A 170 -16.22 0.77 6.85
CA SER A 170 -15.84 1.62 7.99
C SER A 170 -17.02 2.36 8.62
N MET A 171 -18.12 2.49 7.86
CA MET A 171 -19.40 3.03 8.32
C MET A 171 -20.30 1.98 8.98
N ASP A 172 -19.84 0.76 9.18
CA ASP A 172 -20.57 -0.22 9.98
C ASP A 172 -19.92 -0.32 11.36
N PRO A 173 -20.60 0.05 12.46
CA PRO A 173 -20.01 -0.03 13.79
C PRO A 173 -19.66 -1.45 14.23
N VAL A 174 -20.19 -2.51 13.60
CA VAL A 174 -19.79 -3.89 13.90
C VAL A 174 -18.62 -4.38 13.05
N SER A 175 -18.24 -3.62 12.02
CA SER A 175 -17.14 -3.98 11.13
C SER A 175 -15.77 -3.81 11.80
N PRO A 176 -14.79 -4.68 11.47
CA PRO A 176 -13.40 -4.48 11.89
C PRO A 176 -12.76 -3.21 11.28
N ALA A 177 -13.34 -2.64 10.22
CA ALA A 177 -12.89 -1.40 9.58
C ALA A 177 -13.28 -0.12 10.35
N HIS A 178 -14.21 -0.23 11.30
CA HIS A 178 -14.77 0.92 12.00
C HIS A 178 -13.73 1.61 12.88
N SER A 179 -13.68 2.93 12.78
CA SER A 179 -12.95 3.80 13.70
C SER A 179 -13.95 4.70 14.42
N ASP A 180 -13.71 4.97 15.70
CA ASP A 180 -14.58 5.82 16.50
C ASP A 180 -13.82 7.06 16.96
N TYR A 181 -13.74 8.07 16.09
CA TYR A 181 -13.05 9.32 16.40
C TYR A 181 -13.71 10.10 17.56
N TYR A 182 -15.03 10.04 17.64
CA TYR A 182 -15.84 10.88 18.53
C TYR A 182 -15.86 10.39 19.97
N ILE A 183 -15.68 9.09 20.25
CA ILE A 183 -15.50 8.57 21.62
C ILE A 183 -14.29 9.21 22.32
N TYR A 184 -13.21 9.49 21.58
CA TYR A 184 -11.96 9.99 22.15
C TYR A 184 -11.84 11.52 22.10
N THR A 185 -12.90 12.23 21.73
CA THR A 185 -12.90 13.69 21.60
C THR A 185 -13.64 14.33 22.77
N THR A 186 -13.00 15.26 23.47
CA THR A 186 -13.55 15.90 24.69
C THR A 186 -14.69 16.87 24.40
N GLU A 187 -14.76 17.39 23.17
CA GLU A 187 -15.74 18.38 22.70
C GLU A 187 -16.78 17.78 21.74
N THR A 188 -16.99 16.47 21.79
CA THR A 188 -17.89 15.79 20.85
C THR A 188 -19.29 16.40 20.81
N SER A 189 -19.87 16.75 21.96
CA SER A 189 -21.22 17.33 22.00
C SER A 189 -21.32 18.72 21.35
N SER A 190 -20.30 19.58 21.48
CA SER A 190 -20.29 20.90 20.82
C SER A 190 -20.04 20.75 19.31
N ILE A 191 -19.12 19.86 18.93
CA ILE A 191 -18.82 19.53 17.53
C ILE A 191 -20.08 19.02 16.82
N LEU A 192 -20.73 18.00 17.37
CA LEU A 192 -21.92 17.39 16.74
C LEU A 192 -23.10 18.37 16.67
N ARG A 193 -23.28 19.23 17.69
CA ARG A 193 -24.29 20.31 17.65
C ARG A 193 -24.00 21.34 16.57
N SER A 194 -22.73 21.63 16.28
CA SER A 194 -22.35 22.54 15.21
C SER A 194 -22.67 21.95 13.83
N PHE A 195 -22.44 20.65 13.63
CA PHE A 195 -22.83 19.92 12.41
C PHE A 195 -24.34 19.85 12.23
N SER A 196 -25.10 19.63 13.31
CA SER A 196 -26.57 19.67 13.25
C SER A 196 -27.11 21.03 12.78
N LYS A 197 -26.43 22.12 13.14
CA LYS A 197 -26.79 23.49 12.70
C LYS A 197 -26.30 23.81 11.28
N ASN A 198 -25.19 23.22 10.85
CA ASN A 198 -24.63 23.40 9.52
C ASN A 198 -24.20 22.05 8.93
N PRO A 199 -25.13 21.30 8.31
CA PRO A 199 -24.82 20.00 7.70
C PRO A 199 -23.83 20.08 6.53
N ALA A 200 -23.62 21.27 5.97
CA ALA A 200 -22.63 21.52 4.90
C ALA A 200 -21.20 21.71 5.44
N ALA A 201 -21.00 21.76 6.76
CA ALA A 201 -19.67 21.78 7.34
C ALA A 201 -18.92 20.48 7.00
N ARG A 202 -17.61 20.59 6.71
CA ARG A 202 -16.79 19.41 6.40
C ARG A 202 -16.65 18.52 7.64
N PRO A 203 -16.85 17.19 7.53
CA PRO A 203 -16.63 16.27 8.63
C PRO A 203 -15.20 16.41 9.17
N ILE A 204 -15.05 16.40 10.50
CA ILE A 204 -13.73 16.42 11.15
C ILE A 204 -13.03 15.06 10.96
N GLU A 205 -13.82 13.98 10.93
CA GLU A 205 -13.30 12.64 10.70
C GLU A 205 -13.03 12.38 9.21
N THR A 206 -11.94 11.67 8.94
CA THR A 206 -11.50 11.34 7.59
C THR A 206 -11.13 9.86 7.47
N PHE A 207 -11.54 9.21 6.38
CA PHE A 207 -11.06 7.90 5.97
C PHE A 207 -9.78 8.08 5.14
N ARG A 208 -8.65 7.61 5.67
CA ARG A 208 -7.30 7.95 5.19
C ARG A 208 -6.66 6.83 4.40
N VAL A 209 -6.27 7.12 3.16
CA VAL A 209 -5.62 6.17 2.25
C VAL A 209 -4.22 6.63 1.84
N ILE A 210 -3.27 5.71 1.81
CA ILE A 210 -1.92 5.89 1.27
C ILE A 210 -1.70 4.87 0.16
N ILE A 211 -1.27 5.36 -1.00
CA ILE A 211 -0.88 4.51 -2.12
C ILE A 211 0.52 4.95 -2.56
N PRO A 212 1.57 4.15 -2.35
CA PRO A 212 2.87 4.50 -2.88
C PRO A 212 2.87 4.58 -4.41
N ARG A 213 3.69 5.47 -4.95
CA ARG A 213 4.14 5.39 -6.34
C ARG A 213 4.98 4.14 -6.53
N LEU A 214 4.95 3.61 -7.74
CA LEU A 214 5.79 2.46 -8.09
C LEU A 214 7.23 2.92 -8.36
N PHE A 215 8.17 2.24 -7.71
CA PHE A 215 9.55 2.24 -8.18
C PHE A 215 9.63 1.42 -9.47
N ASP A 216 10.35 1.92 -10.48
CA ASP A 216 10.53 1.21 -11.74
C ASP A 216 11.27 -0.11 -11.48
N ILE A 217 10.53 -1.22 -11.61
CA ILE A 217 11.06 -2.53 -11.32
C ILE A 217 12.22 -2.92 -12.26
N SER A 218 12.33 -2.29 -13.43
CA SER A 218 13.44 -2.54 -14.37
C SER A 218 14.79 -2.05 -13.85
N LEU A 219 14.80 -1.15 -12.86
CA LEU A 219 16.00 -0.68 -12.18
C LEU A 219 16.42 -1.57 -11.00
N THR A 220 15.64 -2.62 -10.70
CA THR A 220 15.99 -3.55 -9.62
C THR A 220 16.94 -4.63 -10.12
N PRO A 221 17.88 -5.11 -9.30
CA PRO A 221 18.79 -6.18 -9.72
C PRO A 221 18.07 -7.49 -10.10
N GLY A 222 16.91 -7.74 -9.49
CA GLY A 222 16.05 -8.87 -9.78
C GLY A 222 15.52 -8.87 -11.22
N TRP A 223 15.39 -7.70 -11.85
CA TRP A 223 15.06 -7.60 -13.26
C TRP A 223 16.06 -8.30 -14.15
N HIS A 224 17.35 -8.06 -13.92
CA HIS A 224 18.41 -8.63 -14.74
C HIS A 224 18.71 -10.10 -14.39
N THR A 225 18.51 -10.49 -13.13
CA THR A 225 18.95 -11.81 -12.61
C THR A 225 17.85 -12.88 -12.59
N LEU A 226 16.58 -12.48 -12.45
CA LEU A 226 15.45 -13.40 -12.23
C LEU A 226 14.39 -13.37 -13.35
N ARG A 227 14.37 -12.34 -14.20
CA ARG A 227 13.43 -12.28 -15.31
C ARG A 227 13.78 -13.34 -16.36
N GLN A 228 12.78 -14.09 -16.81
CA GLN A 228 12.96 -15.12 -17.82
C GLN A 228 13.22 -14.49 -19.18
N GLN A 229 14.18 -15.04 -19.93
CA GLN A 229 14.47 -14.60 -21.28
C GLN A 229 13.31 -14.97 -22.21
N PRO A 230 12.73 -14.01 -22.95
CA PRO A 230 11.65 -14.32 -23.88
C PRO A 230 12.21 -15.01 -25.14
N PRO A 231 11.41 -15.87 -25.80
CA PRO A 231 11.79 -16.49 -27.07
C PRO A 231 11.76 -15.45 -28.20
N ALA A 232 12.57 -15.67 -29.24
CA ALA A 232 12.52 -14.83 -30.44
C ALA A 232 11.12 -14.86 -31.09
N PRO A 233 10.64 -13.73 -31.66
CA PRO A 233 11.38 -12.47 -31.86
C PRO A 233 11.33 -11.47 -30.68
N HIS A 234 10.68 -11.83 -29.57
CA HIS A 234 10.58 -10.97 -28.39
C HIS A 234 11.93 -10.75 -27.73
N SER A 235 12.10 -9.61 -27.04
CA SER A 235 13.39 -9.24 -26.45
C SER A 235 13.28 -8.71 -25.03
N MET A 236 14.38 -8.84 -24.27
CA MET A 236 14.47 -8.25 -22.93
C MET A 236 14.41 -6.72 -22.96
N SER A 237 14.91 -6.09 -24.03
CA SER A 237 14.88 -4.64 -24.20
C SER A 237 13.45 -4.11 -24.37
N GLU A 238 12.61 -4.85 -25.12
CA GLU A 238 11.18 -4.55 -25.24
C GLU A 238 10.49 -4.62 -23.87
N HIS A 239 10.75 -5.70 -23.12
CA HIS A 239 10.21 -5.83 -21.77
C HIS A 239 10.67 -4.69 -20.84
N LEU A 240 11.93 -4.27 -20.94
CA LEU A 240 12.49 -3.18 -20.12
C LEU A 240 11.78 -1.86 -20.41
N GLN A 241 11.63 -1.52 -21.70
CA GLN A 241 10.92 -0.33 -22.12
C GLN A 241 9.45 -0.37 -21.67
N ALA A 242 8.79 -1.52 -21.80
CA ALA A 242 7.42 -1.69 -21.35
C ALA A 242 7.28 -1.48 -19.84
N ALA A 243 8.18 -2.03 -19.01
CA ALA A 243 8.15 -1.85 -17.56
C ALA A 243 8.23 -0.38 -17.13
N ALA A 244 9.16 0.38 -17.72
CA ALA A 244 9.32 1.80 -17.44
C ALA A 244 8.05 2.61 -17.82
N ILE A 245 7.48 2.33 -19.00
CA ILE A 245 6.25 3.00 -19.47
C ILE A 245 5.07 2.64 -18.58
N LEU A 246 4.86 1.35 -18.28
CA LEU A 246 3.74 0.87 -17.49
C LEU A 246 3.81 1.38 -16.04
N THR A 247 5.00 1.51 -15.48
CA THR A 247 5.22 2.15 -14.16
C THR A 247 4.71 3.59 -14.16
N ARG A 248 5.05 4.38 -15.20
CA ARG A 248 4.54 5.75 -15.32
C ARG A 248 3.03 5.80 -15.49
N VAL A 249 2.47 4.93 -16.34
CA VAL A 249 1.01 4.86 -16.58
C VAL A 249 0.27 4.49 -15.30
N TRP A 250 0.82 3.56 -14.51
CA TRP A 250 0.27 3.20 -13.20
C TRP A 250 0.21 4.40 -12.27
N ASP A 251 1.34 5.10 -12.10
CA ASP A 251 1.42 6.26 -11.21
C ASP A 251 0.45 7.38 -11.58
N GLU A 252 0.38 7.71 -12.87
CA GLU A 252 -0.54 8.72 -13.42
C GLU A 252 -1.99 8.32 -13.17
N GLU A 253 -2.33 7.04 -13.34
CA GLU A 253 -3.70 6.58 -13.20
C GLU A 253 -4.15 6.45 -11.75
N ILE A 254 -3.26 6.00 -10.85
CA ILE A 254 -3.52 6.06 -9.40
C ILE A 254 -3.73 7.51 -8.96
N LYS A 255 -2.90 8.45 -9.43
CA LYS A 255 -3.05 9.88 -9.11
C LYS A 255 -4.41 10.42 -9.55
N SER A 256 -4.79 10.14 -10.79
CA SER A 256 -6.07 10.55 -11.37
C SER A 256 -7.25 10.00 -10.57
N ARG A 257 -7.24 8.70 -10.30
CA ARG A 257 -8.30 8.02 -9.56
C ARG A 257 -8.37 8.45 -8.10
N LEU A 258 -7.24 8.70 -7.45
CA LEU A 258 -7.21 9.22 -6.08
C LEU A 258 -7.87 10.60 -6.01
N ALA A 259 -7.59 11.48 -6.98
CA ALA A 259 -8.21 12.78 -7.06
C ALA A 259 -9.73 12.68 -7.29
N ALA A 260 -10.17 11.79 -8.19
CA ALA A 260 -11.59 11.55 -8.43
C ALA A 260 -12.31 10.97 -7.19
N TRP A 261 -11.71 9.95 -6.56
CA TRP A 261 -12.27 9.27 -5.39
C TRP A 261 -12.45 10.21 -4.19
N LYS A 262 -11.51 11.14 -3.95
CA LYS A 262 -11.63 12.16 -2.89
C LYS A 262 -12.84 13.09 -3.08
N ASN A 263 -13.30 13.27 -4.32
CA ASN A 263 -14.43 14.13 -4.66
C ASN A 263 -15.76 13.38 -4.75
N LEU A 264 -15.78 12.06 -4.51
CA LEU A 264 -17.04 11.32 -4.46
C LEU A 264 -17.92 11.86 -3.33
N PRO A 265 -19.25 11.95 -3.54
CA PRO A 265 -20.16 12.40 -2.50
C PRO A 265 -20.05 11.48 -1.28
N VAL A 266 -20.08 12.07 -0.09
CA VAL A 266 -20.20 11.30 1.15
C VAL A 266 -21.54 10.56 1.08
N ALA A 267 -21.55 9.25 1.33
CA ALA A 267 -22.75 8.44 1.28
C ALA A 267 -23.79 9.05 2.24
N THR A 268 -24.94 9.48 1.73
CA THR A 268 -26.00 10.15 2.51
C THR A 268 -26.99 9.17 3.13
N LYS A 269 -26.76 7.85 3.02
CA LYS A 269 -27.66 6.83 3.56
C LYS A 269 -27.55 6.76 5.09
N ILE A 270 -28.07 7.77 5.78
CA ILE A 270 -28.55 7.59 7.14
C ILE A 270 -29.67 6.55 7.02
N ARG A 271 -29.37 5.31 7.37
CA ARG A 271 -30.35 4.23 7.34
C ARG A 271 -31.27 4.45 8.54
N GLU A 272 -32.37 5.18 8.34
CA GLU A 272 -33.37 5.50 9.39
C GLU A 272 -33.92 4.25 10.10
N ASP A 273 -33.73 3.06 9.52
CA ASP A 273 -34.35 1.80 9.95
C ASP A 273 -33.43 0.89 10.80
N GLN A 274 -32.23 1.32 11.19
CA GLN A 274 -31.33 0.43 11.96
C GLN A 274 -31.78 0.29 13.43
N PRO A 275 -32.08 -0.94 13.90
CA PRO A 275 -32.62 -1.17 15.22
C PRO A 275 -31.61 -0.84 16.33
N MET A 276 -32.09 -0.18 17.38
CA MET A 276 -31.33 0.08 18.61
C MET A 276 -30.86 -1.24 19.23
N GLN A 277 -29.56 -1.50 19.26
CA GLN A 277 -28.99 -2.61 20.04
C GLN A 277 -28.65 -2.09 21.45
N ASN A 278 -29.27 -2.67 22.48
CA ASN A 278 -29.00 -2.36 23.90
C ASN A 278 -29.23 -0.90 24.34
N GLY A 279 -30.26 -0.22 23.79
CA GLY A 279 -30.68 1.10 24.28
C GLY A 279 -29.70 2.24 23.99
N ARG A 280 -28.71 2.02 23.12
CA ARG A 280 -27.75 3.04 22.66
C ARG A 280 -28.07 3.39 21.20
N PRO A 281 -28.12 4.67 20.81
CA PRO A 281 -28.31 5.04 19.42
C PRO A 281 -27.17 4.51 18.57
N TYR A 282 -27.57 3.87 17.48
CA TYR A 282 -26.79 3.11 16.51
C TYR A 282 -25.77 3.98 15.74
N TYR A 283 -25.96 5.30 15.80
CA TYR A 283 -25.00 6.36 15.55
C TYR A 283 -25.37 7.51 16.49
N GLY A 284 -24.74 7.61 17.65
CA GLY A 284 -25.02 8.71 18.56
C GLY A 284 -24.29 8.61 19.89
N PHE A 285 -23.67 9.71 20.28
CA PHE A 285 -23.04 9.84 21.58
C PHE A 285 -24.11 9.90 22.67
N TRP A 286 -24.06 9.01 23.66
CA TRP A 286 -24.84 9.18 24.89
C TRP A 286 -24.05 10.11 25.83
N ASN A 287 -24.60 11.26 26.18
CA ASN A 287 -23.97 12.16 27.16
C ASN A 287 -24.13 11.56 28.56
N PRO A 288 -23.05 11.16 29.27
CA PRO A 288 -23.17 10.58 30.61
C PRO A 288 -23.68 11.58 31.67
N SER A 289 -23.68 12.87 31.33
CA SER A 289 -24.00 13.96 32.26
C SER A 289 -25.51 14.15 32.47
N THR A 290 -26.37 13.49 31.68
CA THR A 290 -27.81 13.49 31.93
C THR A 290 -28.17 12.31 32.83
N LYS A 291 -28.40 12.63 34.11
CA LYS A 291 -28.99 11.75 35.12
C LYS A 291 -30.14 10.94 34.50
N LYS A 292 -30.09 9.61 34.69
CA LYS A 292 -31.10 8.56 34.46
C LYS A 292 -32.22 8.88 33.44
N PRO A 293 -32.48 8.01 32.45
CA PRO A 293 -33.63 8.18 31.56
C PRO A 293 -34.91 8.14 32.38
N SER A 294 -35.51 9.30 32.63
CA SER A 294 -36.90 9.39 33.04
C SER A 294 -37.74 8.86 31.88
N GLN A 295 -38.54 7.84 32.16
CA GLN A 295 -39.59 7.36 31.27
C GLN A 295 -40.40 8.60 30.79
N GLY A 296 -40.20 9.01 29.53
CA GLY A 296 -40.82 10.21 28.95
C GLY A 296 -39.88 11.22 28.29
N GLY A 297 -38.55 11.02 28.31
CA GLY A 297 -37.61 11.89 27.57
C GLY A 297 -37.80 11.78 26.06
N SER A 298 -37.99 12.93 25.38
CA SER A 298 -38.26 12.99 23.94
C SER A 298 -37.14 12.35 23.11
N ARG A 299 -37.53 11.72 22.00
CA ARG A 299 -36.68 11.10 20.97
C ARG A 299 -35.67 12.06 20.29
N HIS A 300 -35.53 13.30 20.78
CA HIS A 300 -34.94 14.44 20.08
C HIS A 300 -33.50 14.79 20.43
N ASP A 301 -32.84 14.09 21.36
CA ASP A 301 -31.48 14.46 21.82
C ASP A 301 -30.39 13.45 21.39
N VAL A 302 -30.62 12.72 20.29
CA VAL A 302 -29.61 11.86 19.66
C VAL A 302 -28.84 12.69 18.62
N LEU A 303 -27.56 12.96 18.89
CA LEU A 303 -26.67 13.67 17.97
C LEU A 303 -25.93 12.65 17.08
N TYR A 304 -26.14 12.74 15.76
CA TYR A 304 -25.49 11.87 14.78
C TYR A 304 -24.10 12.38 14.40
N ALA A 305 -23.11 11.48 14.39
CA ALA A 305 -21.80 11.76 13.82
C ALA A 305 -21.88 11.77 12.29
N PRO A 306 -21.29 12.77 11.60
CA PRO A 306 -21.21 12.76 10.16
C PRO A 306 -20.28 11.63 9.68
N TYR A 307 -20.59 11.06 8.51
CA TYR A 307 -19.71 10.08 7.88
C TYR A 307 -18.33 10.68 7.58
N PRO A 308 -17.26 9.87 7.67
CA PRO A 308 -15.90 10.34 7.44
C PRO A 308 -15.74 10.84 6.01
N SER A 309 -15.03 11.94 5.82
CA SER A 309 -14.67 12.41 4.47
C SER A 309 -13.53 11.56 3.89
N ARG A 310 -13.53 11.38 2.56
CA ARG A 310 -12.46 10.63 1.87
C ARG A 310 -11.20 11.50 1.78
N THR A 311 -10.09 10.98 2.27
CA THR A 311 -8.79 11.62 2.09
C THR A 311 -7.71 10.61 1.75
N GLY A 312 -6.73 11.04 0.98
CA GLY A 312 -5.61 10.19 0.65
C GLY A 312 -4.48 10.93 -0.03
N VAL A 313 -3.32 10.28 -0.02
CA VAL A 313 -2.07 10.78 -0.59
C VAL A 313 -1.36 9.67 -1.36
N GLN A 314 -0.78 10.06 -2.49
CA GLN A 314 0.15 9.21 -3.23
C GLN A 314 1.58 9.62 -2.84
N VAL A 315 2.42 8.66 -2.46
CA VAL A 315 3.73 8.94 -1.86
C VAL A 315 4.84 8.36 -2.72
N ASP A 316 5.85 9.16 -3.06
CA ASP A 316 7.00 8.68 -3.79
C ASP A 316 8.01 8.01 -2.86
N LEU A 317 7.92 6.68 -2.73
CA LEU A 317 8.90 5.92 -1.97
C LEU A 317 10.14 5.57 -2.80
N GLY A 318 10.06 5.69 -4.13
CA GLY A 318 11.14 5.33 -5.06
C GLY A 318 12.16 6.45 -5.28
N ASP A 319 11.77 7.71 -5.07
CA ASP A 319 12.61 8.90 -5.32
C ASP A 319 14.02 8.78 -4.73
N PHE A 320 14.13 8.33 -3.47
CA PHE A 320 15.42 8.18 -2.82
C PHE A 320 16.32 7.16 -3.52
N ALA A 321 15.79 5.98 -3.86
CA ALA A 321 16.54 4.95 -4.55
C ALA A 321 16.95 5.40 -5.95
N THR A 322 16.06 6.05 -6.69
CA THR A 322 16.37 6.63 -8.01
C THR A 322 17.49 7.67 -7.90
N ARG A 323 17.44 8.54 -6.89
CA ARG A 323 18.49 9.54 -6.64
C ARG A 323 19.83 8.90 -6.28
N ALA A 324 19.83 7.84 -5.47
CA ALA A 324 21.04 7.10 -5.13
C ALA A 324 21.67 6.42 -6.37
N ILE A 325 20.83 5.86 -7.26
CA ILE A 325 21.30 5.29 -8.54
C ILE A 325 21.93 6.39 -9.41
N ILE A 326 21.26 7.52 -9.58
CA ILE A 326 21.76 8.66 -10.36
C ILE A 326 23.07 9.19 -9.77
N GLU A 327 23.14 9.35 -8.45
CA GLU A 327 24.34 9.79 -7.74
C GLU A 327 25.54 8.87 -8.03
N ASN A 328 25.36 7.57 -7.86
CA ASN A 328 26.41 6.58 -8.11
C ASN A 328 26.88 6.62 -9.57
N GLN A 329 25.95 6.71 -10.53
CA GLN A 329 26.28 6.82 -11.96
C GLN A 329 27.06 8.10 -12.27
N LEU A 330 26.59 9.26 -11.79
CA LEU A 330 27.26 10.54 -12.00
C LEU A 330 28.66 10.57 -11.39
N ARG A 331 28.82 10.01 -10.18
CA ARG A 331 30.12 9.89 -9.51
C ARG A 331 31.08 8.98 -10.28
N ALA A 332 30.60 7.85 -10.80
CA ALA A 332 31.40 6.94 -11.63
C ALA A 332 31.96 7.63 -12.89
N TYR A 333 31.20 8.56 -13.47
CA TYR A 333 31.63 9.37 -14.62
C TYR A 333 32.31 10.69 -14.24
N LYS A 334 32.43 11.03 -12.95
CA LYS A 334 32.97 12.31 -12.45
C LYS A 334 32.23 13.52 -13.02
N LEU A 335 30.91 13.40 -13.14
CA LEU A 335 30.04 14.44 -13.71
C LEU A 335 29.15 15.04 -12.61
N PRO A 336 29.39 16.28 -12.17
CA PRO A 336 28.45 16.97 -11.31
C PRO A 336 27.21 17.44 -12.09
N ASP A 337 26.01 17.30 -11.50
CA ASP A 337 24.81 17.98 -12.01
C ASP A 337 24.55 19.33 -11.30
N SER A 338 23.53 20.06 -11.73
CA SER A 338 23.15 21.35 -11.13
C SER A 338 22.62 21.24 -9.70
N ASP A 339 22.20 20.05 -9.28
CA ASP A 339 21.73 19.77 -7.92
C ASP A 339 22.90 19.38 -6.99
N GLY A 340 24.14 19.30 -7.51
CA GLY A 340 25.33 18.87 -6.77
C GLY A 340 25.53 17.36 -6.71
N ARG A 341 24.73 16.57 -7.45
CA ARG A 341 24.90 15.12 -7.52
C ARG A 341 26.14 14.75 -8.31
N GLY A 342 26.72 13.59 -8.03
CA GLY A 342 28.00 13.12 -8.55
C GLY A 342 29.19 13.59 -7.72
N THR A 343 28.94 14.31 -6.62
CA THR A 343 29.97 14.89 -5.75
C THR A 343 29.71 14.66 -4.26
N VAL A 344 28.73 13.85 -3.88
CA VAL A 344 28.42 13.64 -2.46
C VAL A 344 29.54 12.86 -1.77
N ASP A 345 29.84 13.25 -0.54
CA ASP A 345 30.83 12.58 0.30
C ASP A 345 30.35 11.19 0.75
N GLU A 346 31.29 10.33 1.16
CA GLU A 346 31.00 8.98 1.70
C GLU A 346 30.05 9.00 2.91
N ALA A 347 30.04 10.10 3.65
CA ALA A 347 29.17 10.30 4.80
C ALA A 347 27.71 10.65 4.42
N ASP A 348 27.42 10.97 3.15
CA ASP A 348 26.09 11.35 2.73
C ASP A 348 25.12 10.15 2.71
N ALA A 349 23.85 10.45 2.99
CA ALA A 349 22.77 9.48 2.90
C ALA A 349 22.62 8.85 1.50
N LEU A 350 22.86 9.62 0.44
CA LEU A 350 22.78 9.17 -0.95
C LEU A 350 23.99 8.34 -1.39
N TYR A 351 25.07 8.31 -0.60
CA TYR A 351 26.25 7.54 -0.94
C TYR A 351 25.98 6.04 -0.78
N PHE A 352 26.07 5.31 -1.90
CA PHE A 352 26.17 3.87 -1.98
C PHE A 352 27.32 3.50 -2.92
N GLU A 353 28.08 2.47 -2.58
CA GLU A 353 29.16 1.96 -3.43
C GLU A 353 28.58 1.15 -4.60
N VAL A 354 27.60 0.30 -4.28
CA VAL A 354 26.96 -0.62 -5.24
C VAL A 354 25.46 -0.34 -5.29
N VAL A 355 24.94 -0.06 -6.50
CA VAL A 355 23.52 0.31 -6.69
C VAL A 355 22.77 -0.61 -7.64
N ASP A 356 23.43 -1.55 -8.30
CA ASP A 356 22.86 -2.43 -9.32
C ASP A 356 22.94 -3.91 -8.94
N GLU A 357 23.59 -4.23 -7.81
CA GLU A 357 23.71 -5.58 -7.30
C GLU A 357 23.22 -5.75 -5.84
N PRO A 358 22.47 -6.82 -5.51
CA PRO A 358 21.90 -7.00 -4.19
C PRO A 358 22.92 -7.55 -3.20
N CYS A 359 22.96 -7.06 -1.96
CA CYS A 359 23.85 -7.63 -0.93
C CYS A 359 23.61 -9.13 -0.67
N VAL A 360 22.36 -9.59 -0.74
CA VAL A 360 21.98 -11.00 -0.55
C VAL A 360 21.52 -11.61 -1.87
N TRP A 361 22.15 -12.73 -2.19
CA TRP A 361 21.92 -13.50 -3.41
C TRP A 361 21.60 -14.95 -3.06
N HIS A 362 20.70 -15.56 -3.84
CA HIS A 362 20.50 -17.00 -3.82
C HIS A 362 21.39 -17.62 -4.89
N GLU A 363 22.37 -18.40 -4.47
CA GLU A 363 23.22 -19.15 -5.38
C GLU A 363 22.36 -20.19 -6.13
N LYS A 364 22.52 -20.28 -7.46
CA LYS A 364 21.77 -21.23 -8.32
C LYS A 364 22.26 -22.68 -8.17
N THR A 365 22.67 -23.10 -6.98
CA THR A 365 23.05 -24.49 -6.68
C THR A 365 21.81 -25.27 -6.25
N SER A 366 21.81 -26.57 -6.61
CA SER A 366 20.65 -27.48 -6.61
C SER A 366 19.81 -27.42 -5.31
N LEU A 367 18.53 -27.83 -5.42
CA LEU A 367 17.49 -27.83 -4.38
C LEU A 367 17.92 -28.35 -2.98
N ALA A 368 19.08 -29.00 -2.84
CA ALA A 368 19.61 -29.54 -1.59
C ALA A 368 20.51 -28.58 -0.79
N SER A 369 20.96 -27.45 -1.34
CA SER A 369 21.76 -26.48 -0.56
C SER A 369 21.61 -25.04 -1.05
N ARG A 370 20.52 -24.36 -0.67
CA ARG A 370 20.45 -22.89 -0.79
C ARG A 370 21.46 -22.26 0.15
N ARG A 371 22.69 -22.00 -0.32
CA ARG A 371 23.60 -21.10 0.37
C ARG A 371 23.23 -19.67 -0.02
N THR A 372 22.75 -18.92 0.96
CA THR A 372 22.66 -17.46 0.85
C THR A 372 24.04 -16.89 1.08
N ALA A 373 24.62 -16.29 0.04
CA ALA A 373 25.78 -15.43 0.20
C ALA A 373 25.28 -14.04 0.60
N THR A 374 25.94 -13.43 1.58
CA THR A 374 25.67 -12.07 2.06
C THR A 374 26.95 -11.26 1.90
N CYS A 375 26.84 -10.04 1.40
CA CYS A 375 27.97 -9.12 1.26
C CYS A 375 28.57 -8.76 2.62
N GLU A 376 29.83 -8.32 2.63
CA GLU A 376 30.55 -7.95 3.87
C GLU A 376 30.00 -6.65 4.49
N ASP A 377 29.59 -5.69 3.67
CA ASP A 377 29.00 -4.41 4.09
C ASP A 377 27.62 -4.18 3.46
N PRO A 378 26.52 -4.52 4.17
CA PRO A 378 25.17 -4.29 3.66
C PRO A 378 24.78 -2.82 3.48
N GLU A 379 25.39 -1.87 4.21
CA GLU A 379 25.02 -0.44 4.12
C GLU A 379 25.69 0.26 2.93
N SER A 380 26.69 -0.37 2.29
CA SER A 380 27.29 0.12 1.04
C SER A 380 26.49 -0.26 -0.21
N HIS A 381 25.56 -1.22 -0.11
CA HIS A 381 24.66 -1.63 -1.17
C HIS A 381 23.29 -0.95 -1.06
N LEU A 382 22.78 -0.37 -2.15
CA LEU A 382 21.42 0.19 -2.18
C LEU A 382 20.35 -0.91 -2.05
N PHE A 383 20.62 -2.07 -2.65
CA PHE A 383 19.70 -3.20 -2.65
C PHE A 383 20.18 -4.26 -1.66
N TYR A 384 19.36 -4.58 -0.66
CA TYR A 384 19.62 -5.72 0.21
C TYR A 384 19.37 -7.06 -0.51
N GLY A 385 18.36 -7.10 -1.37
CA GLY A 385 17.95 -8.29 -2.12
C GLY A 385 17.46 -7.91 -3.51
N PRO A 386 17.14 -8.89 -4.39
CA PRO A 386 16.88 -8.62 -5.79
C PRO A 386 15.77 -7.59 -6.08
N PHE A 387 14.80 -7.45 -5.17
CA PHE A 387 13.67 -6.52 -5.30
C PHE A 387 13.48 -5.62 -4.08
N THR A 388 14.49 -5.55 -3.20
CA THR A 388 14.34 -4.90 -1.89
C THR A 388 15.54 -4.03 -1.59
N VAL A 389 15.27 -2.78 -1.25
CA VAL A 389 16.28 -1.82 -0.80
C VAL A 389 16.79 -2.12 0.60
N ASP A 390 17.96 -1.57 0.94
CA ASP A 390 18.63 -1.73 2.22
C ASP A 390 17.99 -0.90 3.35
N GLU A 391 18.43 -1.14 4.60
CA GLU A 391 17.87 -0.47 5.78
C GLU A 391 18.21 1.04 5.82
N LYS A 392 19.39 1.47 5.35
CA LYS A 392 19.77 2.88 5.20
C LYS A 392 18.79 3.59 4.27
N ALA A 393 18.54 3.02 3.07
CA ALA A 393 17.58 3.57 2.12
C ALA A 393 16.16 3.58 2.68
N ILE A 394 15.77 2.55 3.44
CA ILE A 394 14.48 2.49 4.12
C ILE A 394 14.31 3.64 5.11
N ARG A 395 15.31 3.88 5.98
CA ARG A 395 15.28 4.94 7.00
C ARG A 395 15.19 6.33 6.36
N GLU A 396 16.01 6.59 5.35
CA GLU A 396 16.07 7.90 4.70
C GLU A 396 14.83 8.20 3.87
N THR A 397 14.29 7.19 3.17
CA THR A 397 13.01 7.33 2.47
C THR A 397 11.90 7.69 3.45
N ALA A 398 11.78 6.96 4.57
CA ALA A 398 10.77 7.23 5.58
C ALA A 398 10.91 8.67 6.12
N ARG A 399 12.13 9.08 6.50
CA ARG A 399 12.40 10.43 7.01
C ARG A 399 11.93 11.53 6.05
N ARG A 400 12.19 11.36 4.74
CA ARG A 400 11.86 12.36 3.71
C ARG A 400 10.36 12.50 3.47
N VAL A 401 9.62 11.40 3.49
CA VAL A 401 8.20 11.41 3.10
C VAL A 401 7.25 11.56 4.28
N THR A 402 7.73 11.36 5.51
CA THR A 402 6.97 11.50 6.76
C THR A 402 6.18 12.80 6.86
N GLU A 403 6.85 13.95 6.68
CA GLU A 403 6.22 15.26 6.91
C GLU A 403 5.12 15.51 5.89
N GLY A 404 5.37 15.25 4.61
CA GLY A 404 4.37 15.39 3.55
C GLY A 404 3.15 14.49 3.75
N VAL A 405 3.34 13.26 4.26
CA VAL A 405 2.23 12.36 4.60
C VAL A 405 1.42 12.89 5.78
N ILE A 406 2.09 13.36 6.84
CA ILE A 406 1.40 13.97 7.98
C ILE A 406 0.58 15.17 7.53
N ASP A 407 1.16 16.04 6.70
CA ASP A 407 0.50 17.24 6.24
C ASP A 407 -0.73 16.93 5.39
N ALA A 408 -0.57 16.02 4.42
CA ALA A 408 -1.64 15.63 3.52
C ALA A 408 -2.82 14.93 4.21
N LEU A 409 -2.57 14.16 5.27
CA LEU A 409 -3.60 13.32 5.91
C LEU A 409 -4.11 13.85 7.26
N TYR A 410 -3.34 14.73 7.93
CA TYR A 410 -3.61 15.15 9.30
C TYR A 410 -3.50 16.65 9.56
N ARG A 411 -2.75 17.43 8.76
CA ARG A 411 -2.68 18.91 8.86
C ARG A 411 -3.57 19.58 7.79
N GLY A 412 -4.86 19.37 7.95
CA GLY A 412 -5.94 20.17 7.34
C GLY A 412 -7.10 20.36 8.31
N ARG A 413 -6.79 20.26 9.61
CA ARG A 413 -7.72 20.41 10.74
C ARG A 413 -7.76 21.84 11.21
#